data_AF-A0A945J509-F1
#
_entry.id   AF-A0A945J509-F1
#
_cell.length_a   1.000
_cell.length_b   1.000
_cell.length_c   1.000
_cell.angle_alpha   90.00
_cell.angle_beta   90.00
_cell.angle_gamma   90.00
#
_symmetry.space_group_name_H-M   'P 1'
#
loop_
_entity.id
_entity.type
_entity.pdbx_description
1 polymer ?
#
loop_
_entity_poly.entity_id
_entity_poly.type
_entity_poly.pdbx_seq_one_letter_code
_entity_poly.pdbx_strand_id
1 'polypeptide(L)'
;MVDAFFTVFQRPNFLTFVIIFLWGFYIMVTRYNLVKKLIGMYLVQTSVIFFLVSISVKKGATIPILLSTTEPVQAANYANPLPHVLTLTAIVVGVATLGVGLALCAAIYRKYGSLDEEEIIERLE
;
A
#
# COMPACT_ATOMS: atom_id res chain seq x y z
N MET A 1 -11.09 -15.01 24.53
CA MET A 1 -10.05 -13.96 24.35
C MET A 1 -8.71 -14.56 23.94
N VAL A 2 -8.31 -15.69 24.53
CA VAL A 2 -7.10 -16.45 24.15
C VAL A 2 -7.20 -17.08 22.74
N ASP A 3 -8.37 -17.61 22.36
CA ASP A 3 -8.57 -18.25 21.05
C ASP A 3 -8.46 -17.28 19.86
N ALA A 4 -8.87 -16.03 20.06
CA ALA A 4 -8.70 -14.97 19.06
C ALA A 4 -7.21 -14.67 18.82
N PHE A 5 -6.40 -14.71 19.88
CA PHE A 5 -4.95 -14.51 19.80
C PHE A 5 -4.26 -15.64 19.00
N PHE A 6 -4.67 -16.89 19.22
CA PHE A 6 -4.17 -18.03 18.44
C PHE A 6 -4.62 -18.00 16.98
N THR A 7 -5.86 -17.57 16.70
CA THR A 7 -6.40 -17.46 15.34
C THR A 7 -5.71 -16.35 14.55
N VAL A 8 -5.36 -15.24 15.20
CA VAL A 8 -4.56 -14.16 14.62
C VAL A 8 -3.15 -14.66 14.28
N PHE A 9 -2.55 -15.49 15.14
CA PHE A 9 -1.25 -16.12 14.85
C PHE A 9 -1.31 -17.16 13.71
N GLN A 10 -2.47 -17.78 13.49
CA GLN A 10 -2.68 -18.73 12.38
C GLN A 10 -2.64 -18.08 10.99
N ARG A 11 -2.79 -16.75 10.87
CA ARG A 11 -2.66 -16.05 9.58
C ARG A 11 -1.74 -14.83 9.68
N PRO A 12 -0.42 -15.04 9.69
CA PRO A 12 0.57 -13.98 9.89
C PRO A 12 0.46 -12.83 8.88
N ASN A 13 0.00 -13.10 7.65
CA ASN A 13 -0.18 -12.09 6.62
C ASN A 13 -1.17 -10.98 7.03
N PHE A 14 -2.30 -11.31 7.67
CA PHE A 14 -3.27 -10.28 8.05
C PHE A 14 -2.77 -9.42 9.22
N LEU A 15 -2.01 -10.02 10.15
CA LEU A 15 -1.38 -9.29 11.25
C LEU A 15 -0.34 -8.30 10.72
N THR A 16 0.52 -8.73 9.80
CA THR A 16 1.51 -7.87 9.15
C THR A 16 0.85 -6.68 8.45
N PHE A 17 -0.26 -6.90 7.74
CA PHE A 17 -1.05 -5.82 7.14
C PHE A 17 -1.48 -4.78 8.19
N VAL A 18 -2.13 -5.23 9.27
CA VAL A 18 -2.68 -4.32 10.30
C VAL A 18 -1.58 -3.50 10.95
N ILE A 19 -0.44 -4.11 11.27
CA ILE A 19 0.69 -3.43 11.89
C ILE A 19 1.25 -2.34 10.97
N ILE A 20 1.52 -2.66 9.71
CA ILE A 20 2.08 -1.69 8.75
C ILE A 20 1.06 -0.57 8.46
N PHE A 21 -0.23 -0.91 8.34
CA PHE A 21 -1.30 0.06 8.09
C PHE A 21 -1.39 1.08 9.24
N LEU A 22 -1.51 0.60 10.48
CA LEU A 22 -1.63 1.47 11.66
C LEU A 22 -0.36 2.29 11.87
N TRP A 23 0.82 1.72 11.62
CA TRP A 23 2.07 2.44 11.76
C TRP A 23 2.25 3.53 10.70
N GLY A 24 1.93 3.23 9.43
CA GLY A 24 1.92 4.21 8.35
C GLY A 24 0.95 5.35 8.63
N PHE A 25 -0.27 5.01 9.08
CA PHE A 25 -1.29 5.99 9.44
C PHE A 25 -0.85 6.87 10.61
N TYR A 26 -0.23 6.27 11.64
CA TYR A 26 0.33 7.00 12.78
C TYR A 26 1.39 8.02 12.34
N ILE A 27 2.33 7.62 11.47
CA ILE A 27 3.37 8.54 10.95
C ILE A 27 2.73 9.69 10.16
N MET A 28 1.71 9.39 9.36
CA MET A 28 1.01 10.38 8.54
C MET A 28 0.31 11.46 9.36
N VAL A 29 -0.26 11.10 10.51
CA VAL A 29 -0.99 12.04 11.39
C VAL A 29 -0.04 12.80 12.33
N THR A 30 0.97 12.14 12.88
CA THR A 30 1.78 12.72 13.99
C THR A 30 2.96 13.58 13.57
N ARG A 31 3.41 13.50 12.32
CA ARG A 31 4.62 14.20 11.87
C ARG A 31 4.27 15.53 11.21
N TYR A 32 4.80 16.64 11.71
CA TYR A 32 4.63 17.97 11.09
C TYR A 32 5.40 18.14 9.77
N ASN A 33 6.52 17.44 9.61
CA ASN A 33 7.29 17.47 8.36
C ASN A 33 6.55 16.76 7.21
N LEU A 34 6.32 17.50 6.11
CA LEU A 34 5.54 17.02 4.96
C LEU A 34 6.12 15.76 4.29
N VAL A 35 7.45 15.62 4.23
CA VAL A 35 8.09 14.43 3.64
C VAL A 35 7.85 13.19 4.50
N LYS A 36 7.87 13.34 5.83
CA LYS A 36 7.54 12.24 6.74
C LYS A 36 6.08 11.82 6.62
N LYS A 37 5.16 12.77 6.40
CA LYS A 37 3.75 12.44 6.10
C LYS A 37 3.61 11.63 4.81
N LEU A 38 4.33 12.00 3.74
CA LEU A 38 4.34 11.25 2.47
C LEU A 38 4.87 9.82 2.64
N ILE A 39 5.90 9.61 3.46
CA ILE A 39 6.39 8.26 3.79
C ILE A 39 5.30 7.45 4.52
N GLY A 40 4.59 8.07 5.47
CA GLY A 40 3.45 7.44 6.15
C GLY A 40 2.35 7.03 5.17
N MET A 41 1.99 7.91 4.24
CA MET A 41 1.01 7.64 3.17
C MET A 41 1.44 6.47 2.27
N TYR A 42 2.72 6.40 1.89
CA TYR A 42 3.27 5.31 1.09
C TYR A 42 3.21 3.95 1.81
N LEU A 43 3.47 3.94 3.12
CA LEU A 43 3.35 2.74 3.95
C LEU A 43 1.89 2.25 4.04
N VAL A 44 0.93 3.18 4.21
CA VAL A 44 -0.50 2.85 4.18
C VAL A 44 -0.87 2.21 2.84
N GLN A 45 -0.48 2.79 1.71
CA GLN A 45 -0.77 2.22 0.40
C GLN A 45 -0.14 0.83 0.20
N THR A 46 1.12 0.66 0.60
CA THR A 46 1.82 -0.63 0.53
C THR A 46 1.14 -1.70 1.36
N SER A 47 0.62 -1.35 2.55
CA SER A 47 -0.11 -2.30 3.40
C SER A 47 -1.42 -2.78 2.74
N VAL A 48 -2.17 -1.89 2.08
CA VAL A 48 -3.41 -2.26 1.36
C VAL A 48 -3.10 -3.16 0.18
N ILE A 49 -2.03 -2.89 -0.56
CA ILE A 49 -1.53 -3.76 -1.64
C ILE A 49 -1.19 -5.15 -1.08
N PHE A 50 -0.48 -5.21 0.04
CA PHE A 50 -0.13 -6.48 0.69
C PHE A 50 -1.37 -7.28 1.11
N PHE A 51 -2.40 -6.60 1.61
CA PHE A 51 -3.69 -7.21 1.94
C PHE A 51 -4.37 -7.79 0.69
N LEU A 52 -4.44 -7.04 -0.41
CA LEU A 52 -5.02 -7.50 -1.67
C LEU A 52 -4.30 -8.74 -2.20
N VAL A 53 -2.97 -8.77 -2.18
CA VAL A 53 -2.21 -9.96 -2.60
C VAL A 53 -2.50 -11.14 -1.67
N SER A 54 -2.56 -10.91 -0.36
CA SER A 54 -2.77 -11.96 0.64
C SER A 54 -4.12 -12.68 0.52
N ILE A 55 -5.20 -11.97 0.14
CA ILE A 55 -6.53 -12.58 -0.08
C ILE A 55 -6.64 -13.33 -1.41
N SER A 56 -5.68 -13.12 -2.32
CA SER A 56 -5.75 -13.58 -3.71
C SER A 56 -5.08 -14.93 -3.95
N VAL A 57 -4.27 -15.38 -2.99
CA VAL A 57 -3.54 -16.64 -3.09
C VAL A 57 -4.50 -17.82 -2.93
N LYS A 58 -4.52 -18.70 -3.93
CA LYS A 58 -5.24 -19.97 -3.92
C LYS A 58 -4.24 -21.12 -3.80
N LYS A 59 -4.49 -22.08 -2.89
CA LYS A 59 -3.63 -23.25 -2.70
C LYS A 59 -3.64 -24.12 -3.97
N GLY A 60 -2.46 -24.52 -4.43
CA GLY A 60 -2.29 -25.39 -5.60
C GLY A 60 -2.61 -24.74 -6.95
N ALA A 61 -2.77 -23.41 -6.98
CA ALA A 61 -3.04 -22.69 -8.20
C ALA A 61 -1.75 -22.22 -8.90
N THR A 62 -1.73 -22.32 -10.22
CA THR A 62 -0.68 -21.82 -11.13
C THR A 62 -0.92 -20.34 -11.48
N ILE A 63 0.13 -19.66 -11.91
CA ILE A 63 0.07 -18.29 -12.44
C ILE A 63 -1.00 -18.15 -13.54
N PRO A 64 -1.73 -17.01 -13.63
CA PRO A 64 -2.83 -16.81 -14.58
C PRO A 64 -2.32 -16.52 -16.00
N ILE A 65 -1.54 -17.44 -16.56
CA ILE A 65 -0.96 -17.37 -17.90
C ILE A 65 -1.24 -18.69 -18.61
N LEU A 66 -1.89 -18.64 -19.77
CA LEU A 66 -2.15 -19.81 -20.58
C LEU A 66 -0.86 -20.23 -21.31
N LEU A 67 -0.32 -21.40 -20.97
CA LEU A 67 0.92 -21.94 -21.53
C LEU A 67 0.71 -22.79 -22.79
N SER A 68 -0.47 -23.38 -22.95
CA SER A 68 -0.86 -24.15 -24.13
C SER A 68 -2.34 -23.92 -24.44
N THR A 69 -2.64 -23.63 -25.70
CA THR A 69 -4.00 -23.35 -26.19
C THR A 69 -4.71 -24.62 -26.70
N THR A 70 -4.02 -25.75 -26.72
CA THR A 70 -4.48 -26.99 -27.36
C THR A 70 -5.28 -27.91 -26.42
N GLU A 71 -5.15 -27.71 -25.10
CA GLU A 71 -5.84 -28.49 -24.06
C GLU A 71 -7.03 -27.71 -23.49
N PRO A 72 -8.12 -28.38 -23.06
CA PRO A 72 -9.24 -27.72 -22.41
C PRO A 72 -8.79 -27.00 -21.13
N VAL A 73 -9.05 -25.69 -21.04
CA VAL A 73 -8.61 -24.85 -19.93
C VAL A 73 -9.36 -25.21 -18.64
N GLN A 74 -8.65 -25.82 -17.70
CA GLN A 74 -9.16 -26.04 -16.34
C GLN A 74 -8.99 -24.77 -15.48
N ALA A 75 -9.98 -23.87 -15.52
CA ALA A 75 -9.96 -22.60 -14.79
C ALA A 75 -9.72 -22.76 -13.27
N ALA A 76 -10.06 -23.91 -12.68
CA ALA A 76 -9.84 -24.19 -11.27
C ALA A 76 -8.34 -24.24 -10.88
N ASN A 77 -7.45 -24.53 -11.83
CA ASN A 77 -6.02 -24.67 -11.55
C ASN A 77 -5.26 -23.34 -11.61
N TYR A 78 -5.92 -22.24 -11.96
CA TYR A 78 -5.31 -20.92 -12.11
C TYR A 78 -5.63 -20.01 -10.92
N ALA A 79 -4.69 -19.13 -10.58
CA ALA A 79 -4.90 -18.05 -9.63
C ALA A 79 -5.89 -17.03 -10.20
N ASN A 80 -6.60 -16.31 -9.34
CA ASN A 80 -7.54 -15.29 -9.80
C ASN A 80 -6.77 -14.12 -10.43
N PRO A 81 -6.99 -13.79 -11.72
CA PRO A 81 -6.30 -12.68 -12.37
C PRO A 81 -6.78 -11.30 -11.89
N LEU A 82 -7.99 -11.19 -11.36
CA LEU A 82 -8.59 -9.90 -11.01
C LEU A 82 -7.76 -9.13 -9.97
N PRO A 83 -7.35 -9.72 -8.83
CA PRO A 83 -6.59 -8.98 -7.84
C PRO A 83 -5.17 -8.66 -8.28
N HIS A 84 -4.57 -9.44 -9.17
CA HIS A 84 -3.26 -9.14 -9.76
C HIS A 84 -3.31 -7.83 -10.55
N VAL A 85 -4.33 -7.66 -11.40
CA VAL A 85 -4.52 -6.44 -12.19
C VAL A 85 -4.83 -5.25 -11.27
N LEU A 86 -5.75 -5.42 -10.31
CA LEU A 86 -6.09 -4.35 -9.36
C LEU A 86 -4.86 -3.87 -8.55
N THR A 87 -4.00 -4.80 -8.16
CA THR A 87 -2.76 -4.49 -7.45
C THR A 87 -1.77 -3.74 -8.33
N LEU A 88 -1.58 -4.16 -9.59
CA LEU A 88 -0.69 -3.48 -10.52
C LEU A 88 -1.15 -2.04 -10.80
N THR A 89 -2.45 -1.82 -10.99
CA THR A 89 -3.02 -0.47 -11.12
C THR A 89 -2.79 0.36 -9.85
N ALA A 90 -3.01 -0.22 -8.67
CA ALA A 90 -2.78 0.48 -7.41
C ALA A 90 -1.31 0.90 -7.23
N ILE A 91 -0.34 0.07 -7.64
CA ILE A 91 1.09 0.41 -7.58
C ILE A 91 1.40 1.61 -8.47
N VAL A 92 0.93 1.62 -9.72
CA VAL A 92 1.20 2.71 -10.67
C VAL A 92 0.61 4.03 -10.16
N VAL A 93 -0.63 4.01 -9.67
CA VAL A 93 -1.27 5.19 -9.07
C VAL A 93 -0.47 5.69 -7.86
N GLY A 94 0.05 4.79 -7.02
CA GLY A 94 0.88 5.16 -5.86
C GLY A 94 2.19 5.85 -6.20
N VAL A 95 2.88 5.35 -7.22
CA VAL A 95 4.12 5.99 -7.68
C VAL A 95 3.81 7.38 -8.27
N ALA A 96 2.71 7.51 -9.01
CA ALA A 96 2.28 8.78 -9.57
C ALA A 96 1.91 9.81 -8.48
N THR A 97 1.11 9.42 -7.48
CA THR A 97 0.74 10.33 -6.39
C THR A 97 1.94 10.70 -5.51
N LEU A 98 2.87 9.77 -5.25
CA LEU A 98 4.11 10.06 -4.55
C LEU A 98 4.97 11.07 -5.33
N GLY A 99 5.10 10.89 -6.65
CA GLY A 99 5.83 11.81 -7.52
C GLY A 99 5.27 13.23 -7.48
N VAL A 100 3.93 13.35 -7.59
CA VAL A 100 3.25 14.66 -7.47
C VAL A 100 3.42 15.24 -6.05
N GLY A 101 3.28 14.43 -5.00
CA GLY A 101 3.46 14.86 -3.62
C GLY A 101 4.87 15.40 -3.34
N LEU A 102 5.91 14.72 -3.86
CA LEU A 102 7.29 15.18 -3.73
C LEU A 102 7.55 16.45 -4.55
N ALA A 103 6.97 16.56 -5.75
CA ALA A 103 7.06 17.78 -6.55
C ALA A 103 6.42 18.98 -5.83
N LEU A 104 5.27 18.76 -5.16
CA LEU A 104 4.63 19.76 -4.32
C LEU A 104 5.50 20.14 -3.11
N CYS A 105 6.11 19.16 -2.42
CA CYS A 105 7.05 19.45 -1.33
C CYS A 105 8.22 20.31 -1.82
N ALA A 106 8.81 19.98 -2.98
CA ALA A 106 9.88 20.78 -3.57
C ALA A 106 9.43 22.22 -3.93
N ALA A 107 8.21 22.37 -4.44
CA ALA A 107 7.64 23.69 -4.73
C ALA A 107 7.38 24.52 -3.46
N ILE A 108 6.84 23.89 -2.41
CA ILE A 108 6.61 24.51 -1.10
C ILE A 108 7.92 24.98 -0.49
N TYR A 109 8.94 24.12 -0.49
CA TYR A 109 10.26 24.48 0.05
C TYR A 109 10.89 25.66 -0.69
N ARG A 110 10.74 25.76 -2.01
CA ARG A 110 11.23 26.91 -2.79
C ARG A 110 10.54 28.23 -2.42
N LYS A 111 9.26 28.18 -2.02
CA LYS A 111 8.47 29.37 -1.68
C LYS A 111 8.64 29.80 -0.22
N TYR A 112 8.63 28.83 0.70
CA TYR A 112 8.60 29.09 2.15
C TYR A 112 9.91 28.79 2.87
N GLY A 113 10.88 28.12 2.22
CA GLY A 113 12.15 27.76 2.85
C GLY A 113 12.05 26.68 3.93
N SER A 114 10.86 26.14 4.17
CA SER A 114 10.61 25.08 5.16
C SER A 114 9.65 24.01 4.61
N LEU A 115 9.74 22.83 5.22
CA LEU A 115 8.85 21.69 4.99
C LEU A 115 8.10 21.30 6.27
N ASP A 116 8.20 22.13 7.32
CA ASP A 116 7.42 21.98 8.54
C ASP A 116 6.09 22.72 8.39
N GLU A 117 5.00 22.02 8.68
CA GLU A 117 3.64 22.54 8.51
C GLU A 117 3.37 23.77 9.40
N GLU A 118 3.87 23.77 10.64
CA GLU A 118 3.66 24.89 11.57
C GLU A 118 4.34 26.17 11.05
N GLU A 119 5.58 26.06 10.58
CA GLU A 119 6.35 27.19 10.03
C GLU A 119 5.75 27.70 8.70
N ILE A 120 5.18 26.80 7.89
CA ILE A 120 4.50 27.20 6.65
C ILE A 120 3.23 27.99 6.96
N ILE A 121 2.46 27.59 7.98
CA ILE A 121 1.23 28.29 8.39
C ILE A 121 1.56 29.68 8.94
N GLU A 122 2.58 29.81 9.77
CA GLU A 122 3.01 31.12 10.31
C GLU A 122 3.43 32.11 9.21
N ARG A 123 4.04 31.62 8.12
CA ARG A 123 4.43 32.47 6.97
C ARG A 123 3.28 32.76 6.00
N LEU A 124 2.14 32.10 6.16
CA LEU A 124 0.93 32.32 5.36
C LEU A 124 0.02 33.40 5.97
N GLU A 125 0.03 33.52 7.29
CA GLU A 125 -0.62 34.60 8.06
C GLU A 125 0.13 35.93 7.94
#